data_AF-A0A929PJP9-F1
#
_entry.id   AF-A0A929PJP9-F1
#
_cell.length_a   1.000
_cell.length_b   1.000
_cell.length_c   1.000
_cell.angle_alpha   90.00
_cell.angle_beta   90.00
_cell.angle_gamma   90.00
#
_symmetry.space_group_name_H-M   'P 1'
#
loop_
_entity.id
_entity.type
_entity.pdbx_description
1 polymer ?
#
loop_
_entity_poly.entity_id
_entity_poly.type
_entity_poly.pdbx_seq_one_letter_code
_entity_poly.pdbx_strand_id
1 'polypeptide(L)'
;GEYLGNKLYLHDFPMICAQEDPSRPYWPSSPYGGDKANSASSGDYHIWDVWSGWEDYEDYAKESGRFISEFGFQAAPDPKTINFFAKKEEQGIFHSVILNHNKQVEGQERILRFINSHFGLVTDFDTFVYLSQLNQAEAIKFGVEHWRARKYKTAGTLYWQYN
;
A
#
# COMPACT_ATOMS: atom_id res chain seq x y z
N GLY A 1 12.60 27.80 -14.61
CA GLY A 1 12.15 27.01 -15.76
C GLY A 1 10.73 26.57 -15.51
N GLU A 2 9.89 26.51 -16.53
CA GLU A 2 8.53 25.99 -16.39
C GLU A 2 8.58 24.47 -16.16
N TYR A 3 7.95 23.99 -15.09
CA TYR A 3 7.86 22.55 -14.84
C TYR A 3 6.79 21.98 -15.77
N LEU A 4 7.19 21.29 -16.84
CA LEU A 4 6.28 20.79 -17.87
C LEU A 4 5.13 19.94 -17.31
N GLY A 5 5.39 19.16 -16.25
CA GLY A 5 4.35 18.42 -15.56
C GLY A 5 3.25 19.32 -14.96
N ASN A 6 3.62 20.45 -14.37
CA ASN A 6 2.64 21.38 -13.78
C ASN A 6 1.70 21.96 -14.84
N LYS A 7 2.21 22.24 -16.05
CA LYS A 7 1.36 22.69 -17.15
C LYS A 7 0.31 21.63 -17.51
N LEU A 8 0.71 20.37 -17.61
CA LEU A 8 -0.22 19.28 -17.90
C LEU A 8 -1.25 19.11 -16.78
N TYR A 9 -0.79 18.88 -15.54
CA TYR A 9 -1.64 18.48 -14.43
C TYR A 9 -2.47 19.63 -13.82
N LEU A 10 -2.00 20.88 -13.90
CA LEU A 10 -2.67 22.04 -13.28
C LEU A 10 -3.36 22.96 -14.28
N HIS A 11 -3.11 22.80 -15.59
CA HIS A 11 -3.71 23.66 -16.62
C HIS A 11 -4.39 22.86 -17.74
N ASP A 12 -3.64 22.06 -18.50
CA ASP A 12 -4.17 21.44 -19.73
C ASP A 12 -5.25 20.39 -19.42
N PHE A 13 -5.00 19.47 -18.48
CA PHE A 13 -5.97 18.45 -18.08
C PHE A 13 -7.23 19.01 -17.40
N PRO A 14 -7.18 19.92 -16.41
CA PRO A 14 -8.41 20.48 -15.84
C PRO A 14 -9.23 21.26 -16.89
N MET A 15 -8.57 21.95 -17.83
CA MET A 15 -9.26 22.62 -18.94
C MET A 15 -10.00 21.62 -19.83
N ILE A 16 -9.32 20.53 -20.24
CA ILE A 16 -9.93 19.48 -21.07
C ILE A 16 -11.10 18.82 -20.33
N CYS A 17 -10.93 18.44 -19.05
CA CYS A 17 -11.99 17.84 -18.26
C CYS A 17 -13.20 18.77 -18.10
N ALA A 18 -12.99 20.07 -17.89
CA ALA A 18 -14.08 21.04 -17.79
C ALA A 18 -14.85 21.22 -19.12
N GLN A 19 -14.17 21.04 -20.26
CA GLN A 19 -14.79 21.12 -21.59
C GLN A 19 -15.58 19.84 -21.93
N GLU A 20 -15.00 18.68 -21.66
CA GLU A 20 -15.54 17.39 -22.12
C GLU A 20 -16.46 16.71 -21.09
N ASP A 21 -16.23 16.90 -19.79
CA ASP A 21 -17.06 16.34 -18.70
C ASP A 21 -17.15 17.29 -17.49
N PRO A 22 -17.90 18.40 -17.61
CA PRO A 22 -18.05 19.37 -16.51
C PRO A 22 -18.81 18.81 -15.30
N SER A 23 -19.40 17.60 -15.40
CA SER A 23 -20.21 17.00 -14.33
C SER A 23 -19.38 16.34 -13.23
N ARG A 24 -18.10 16.06 -13.49
CA ARG A 24 -17.18 15.38 -12.55
C ARG A 24 -16.02 16.29 -12.16
N PRO A 25 -15.58 16.27 -10.89
CA PRO A 25 -14.42 17.03 -10.47
C PRO A 25 -13.13 16.42 -11.04
N TYR A 26 -12.20 17.28 -11.42
CA TYR A 26 -10.83 16.90 -11.71
C TYR A 26 -9.95 17.05 -10.46
N TRP A 27 -9.10 16.06 -10.19
CA TRP A 27 -8.15 16.06 -9.08
C TRP A 27 -6.72 15.94 -9.65
N PRO A 28 -5.82 16.91 -9.42
CA PRO A 28 -4.58 17.01 -10.21
C PRO A 28 -3.55 15.89 -10.04
N SER A 29 -3.55 15.20 -8.90
CA SER A 29 -2.56 14.20 -8.54
C SER A 29 -3.09 13.34 -7.40
N SER A 30 -2.48 12.18 -7.18
CA SER A 30 -2.70 11.33 -6.01
C SER A 30 -1.31 11.01 -5.44
N PRO A 31 -0.93 11.52 -4.26
CA PRO A 31 -1.70 12.39 -3.38
C PRO A 31 -1.69 13.86 -3.86
N TYR A 32 -2.64 14.66 -3.40
CA TYR A 32 -2.68 16.11 -3.60
C TYR A 32 -3.39 16.84 -2.45
N GLY A 33 -3.01 18.08 -2.16
CA GLY A 33 -3.73 18.96 -1.21
C GLY A 33 -2.85 19.56 -0.11
N GLY A 34 -3.24 20.76 0.37
CA GLY A 34 -2.49 21.49 1.40
C GLY A 34 -1.15 22.05 0.89
N ASP A 35 -0.23 22.35 1.82
CA ASP A 35 1.05 23.00 1.52
C ASP A 35 2.06 22.05 0.85
N LYS A 36 1.86 20.73 0.98
CA LYS A 36 2.66 19.67 0.38
C LYS A 36 1.71 18.57 -0.10
N ALA A 37 1.98 17.99 -1.27
CA ALA A 37 1.07 17.04 -1.91
C ALA A 37 0.54 15.92 -0.99
N ASN A 38 1.37 15.37 -0.10
CA ASN A 38 1.00 14.31 0.83
C ASN A 38 0.68 14.85 2.25
N SER A 39 -0.12 15.91 2.37
CA SER A 39 -0.47 16.52 3.66
C SER A 39 -1.61 15.76 4.36
N ALA A 40 -1.42 15.35 5.61
CA ALA A 40 -2.48 14.70 6.39
C ALA A 40 -3.69 15.63 6.67
N SER A 41 -3.52 16.96 6.62
CA SER A 41 -4.58 17.92 6.96
C SER A 41 -5.53 18.26 5.81
N SER A 42 -5.18 17.93 4.56
CA SER A 42 -5.88 18.38 3.35
C SER A 42 -5.79 17.36 2.22
N GLY A 43 -6.88 17.19 1.46
CA GLY A 43 -6.88 16.33 0.27
C GLY A 43 -6.74 14.84 0.60
N ASP A 44 -6.06 14.10 -0.26
CA ASP A 44 -5.82 12.67 -0.11
C ASP A 44 -4.37 12.36 0.29
N TYR A 45 -4.17 11.22 0.93
CA TYR A 45 -2.94 10.90 1.65
C TYR A 45 -2.52 9.45 1.41
N HIS A 46 -1.23 9.27 1.12
CA HIS A 46 -0.56 7.97 0.92
C HIS A 46 0.30 7.64 2.12
N ILE A 47 0.01 6.51 2.76
CA ILE A 47 0.72 6.03 3.95
C ILE A 47 1.64 4.87 3.54
N TRP A 48 2.89 5.21 3.27
CA TRP A 48 3.91 4.23 2.89
C TRP A 48 5.01 4.04 3.93
N ASP A 49 5.02 4.83 5.01
CA ASP A 49 5.98 4.67 6.10
C ASP A 49 5.81 3.33 6.84
N VAL A 50 4.58 2.82 6.94
CA VAL A 50 4.30 1.47 7.47
C VAL A 50 4.98 0.37 6.65
N TRP A 51 4.58 0.18 5.39
CA TRP A 51 5.16 -0.90 4.59
C TRP A 51 6.57 -0.61 4.09
N SER A 52 6.75 0.49 3.37
CA SER A 52 8.02 0.83 2.72
C SER A 52 9.04 1.41 3.69
N GLY A 53 8.58 2.19 4.68
CA GLY A 53 9.40 2.79 5.73
C GLY A 53 9.66 1.88 6.94
N TRP A 54 9.18 0.63 6.91
CA TRP A 54 9.36 -0.35 7.98
C TRP A 54 8.71 0.04 9.32
N GLU A 55 7.67 0.87 9.35
CA GLU A 55 6.92 1.10 10.58
C GLU A 55 5.93 -0.05 10.84
N ASP A 56 5.61 -0.30 12.11
CA ASP A 56 4.65 -1.35 12.47
C ASP A 56 3.23 -1.00 11.96
N TYR A 57 2.39 -1.98 11.63
CA TYR A 57 1.04 -1.65 11.16
C TYR A 57 0.18 -0.99 12.24
N GLU A 58 0.51 -1.17 13.52
CA GLU A 58 -0.14 -0.45 14.61
C GLU A 58 0.05 1.08 14.49
N ASP A 59 1.08 1.53 13.77
CA ASP A 59 1.33 2.96 13.54
C ASP A 59 0.31 3.60 12.60
N TYR A 60 -0.52 2.83 11.89
CA TYR A 60 -1.70 3.38 11.23
C TYR A 60 -2.62 4.15 12.19
N ALA A 61 -2.62 3.83 13.49
CA ALA A 61 -3.40 4.55 14.50
C ALA A 61 -2.92 6.00 14.72
N LYS A 62 -1.66 6.30 14.40
CA LYS A 62 -1.09 7.65 14.45
C LYS A 62 -1.54 8.48 13.25
N GLU A 63 -1.93 7.83 12.16
CA GLU A 63 -2.27 8.50 10.92
C GLU A 63 -3.70 9.06 10.90
N SER A 64 -3.81 10.27 10.36
CA SER A 64 -5.02 11.09 10.54
C SER A 64 -5.52 11.80 9.28
N GLY A 65 -5.01 11.38 8.11
CA GLY A 65 -5.34 11.89 6.77
C GLY A 65 -6.84 12.06 6.51
N ARG A 66 -7.21 13.03 5.67
CA ARG A 66 -8.62 13.33 5.35
C ARG A 66 -9.26 12.28 4.44
N PHE A 67 -8.48 11.67 3.56
CA PHE A 67 -8.85 10.51 2.75
C PHE A 67 -7.59 9.69 2.49
N ILE A 68 -7.56 8.42 2.89
CA ILE A 68 -6.39 7.56 2.67
C ILE A 68 -6.53 6.91 1.30
N SER A 69 -5.88 7.47 0.27
CA SER A 69 -6.00 6.97 -1.11
C SER A 69 -5.04 5.81 -1.39
N GLU A 70 -3.96 5.67 -0.61
CA GLU A 70 -3.09 4.50 -0.65
C GLU A 70 -2.51 4.17 0.72
N PHE A 71 -2.48 2.89 1.05
CA PHE A 71 -1.73 2.26 2.14
C PHE A 71 -1.75 0.75 1.88
N GLY A 72 -0.71 0.01 2.20
CA GLY A 72 -0.70 -1.40 1.84
C GLY A 72 0.25 -2.24 2.66
N PHE A 73 0.18 -3.55 2.44
CA PHE A 73 1.09 -4.53 3.02
C PHE A 73 1.26 -5.69 2.05
N GLN A 74 2.46 -6.23 1.91
CA GLN A 74 2.70 -7.36 1.01
C GLN A 74 2.43 -8.70 1.72
N ALA A 75 1.98 -9.69 0.95
CA ALA A 75 1.93 -11.10 1.33
C ALA A 75 2.31 -12.01 0.16
N ALA A 76 2.62 -13.27 0.46
CA ALA A 76 2.73 -14.31 -0.55
C ALA A 76 1.33 -14.69 -1.09
N PRO A 77 1.23 -15.10 -2.37
CA PRO A 77 -0.05 -15.54 -2.93
C PRO A 77 -0.44 -16.93 -2.42
N ASP A 78 -1.64 -17.39 -2.81
CA ASP A 78 -2.11 -18.76 -2.53
C ASP A 78 -1.08 -19.82 -2.96
N PRO A 79 -0.88 -20.91 -2.18
CA PRO A 79 0.04 -21.98 -2.53
C PRO A 79 -0.17 -22.58 -3.93
N LYS A 80 -1.40 -22.62 -4.47
CA LYS A 80 -1.66 -23.09 -5.84
C LYS A 80 -1.08 -22.15 -6.89
N THR A 81 -1.09 -20.84 -6.63
CA THR A 81 -0.42 -19.84 -7.48
C THR A 81 1.09 -20.01 -7.41
N ILE A 82 1.65 -20.33 -6.23
CA ILE A 82 3.08 -20.61 -6.09
C ILE A 82 3.47 -21.86 -6.87
N ASN A 83 2.69 -22.93 -6.78
CA ASN A 83 2.90 -24.17 -7.53
C ASN A 83 2.85 -23.97 -9.06
N PHE A 84 2.22 -22.90 -9.54
CA PHE A 84 2.18 -22.57 -10.97
C PHE A 84 3.54 -22.03 -11.47
N PHE A 85 4.29 -21.31 -10.65
CA PHE A 85 5.57 -20.69 -11.07
C PHE A 85 6.82 -21.30 -10.42
N ALA A 86 6.69 -22.09 -9.36
CA ALA A 86 7.81 -22.69 -8.62
C ALA A 86 7.55 -24.16 -8.28
N LYS A 87 8.51 -25.02 -8.61
CA LYS A 87 8.52 -26.44 -8.20
C LYS A 87 8.75 -26.56 -6.69
N LYS A 88 8.43 -27.71 -6.08
CA LYS A 88 8.52 -27.86 -4.61
C LYS A 88 9.96 -27.69 -4.09
N GLU A 89 10.97 -28.10 -4.85
CA GLU A 89 12.38 -27.89 -4.54
C GLU A 89 12.84 -26.43 -4.67
N GLU A 90 12.07 -25.59 -5.36
CA GLU A 90 12.31 -24.16 -5.57
C GLU A 90 11.53 -23.29 -4.56
N GLN A 91 10.71 -23.90 -3.71
CA GLN A 91 9.86 -23.25 -2.71
C GLN A 91 10.60 -23.05 -1.39
N GLY A 92 11.53 -22.10 -1.39
CA GLY A 92 12.23 -21.64 -0.19
C GLY A 92 12.12 -20.13 -0.03
N ILE A 93 12.08 -19.65 1.23
CA ILE A 93 11.89 -18.24 1.57
C ILE A 93 12.87 -17.34 0.79
N PHE A 94 14.14 -17.75 0.68
CA PHE A 94 15.17 -17.02 -0.06
C PHE A 94 15.64 -17.74 -1.33
N HIS A 95 14.84 -18.68 -1.84
CA HIS A 95 15.18 -19.33 -3.11
C HIS A 95 15.06 -18.33 -4.26
N SER A 96 15.97 -18.40 -5.23
CA SER A 96 16.06 -17.41 -6.33
C SER A 96 14.77 -17.29 -7.14
N VAL A 97 14.04 -18.39 -7.36
CA VAL A 97 12.74 -18.38 -8.05
C VAL A 97 11.71 -17.55 -7.27
N ILE A 98 11.64 -17.71 -5.94
CA ILE A 98 10.72 -16.94 -5.09
C ILE A 98 11.13 -15.47 -5.06
N LEU A 99 12.41 -15.17 -4.85
CA LEU A 99 12.93 -13.80 -4.81
C LEU A 99 12.71 -13.07 -6.14
N ASN A 100 12.87 -13.76 -7.28
CA ASN A 100 12.60 -13.16 -8.59
C ASN A 100 11.12 -12.79 -8.79
N HIS A 101 10.20 -13.37 -8.03
CA HIS A 101 8.78 -13.02 -8.04
C HIS A 101 8.40 -11.98 -6.97
N ASN A 102 9.35 -11.55 -6.14
CA ASN A 102 9.18 -10.43 -5.23
C ASN A 102 9.87 -9.19 -5.79
N LYS A 103 9.09 -8.19 -6.22
CA LYS A 103 9.61 -6.96 -6.86
C LYS A 103 9.85 -5.81 -5.90
N GLN A 104 9.45 -5.96 -4.64
CA GLN A 104 9.77 -4.99 -3.61
C GLN A 104 11.25 -5.13 -3.25
N VAL A 105 11.96 -4.01 -3.25
CA VAL A 105 13.34 -3.95 -2.72
C VAL A 105 13.30 -4.43 -1.28
N GLU A 106 14.13 -5.43 -0.96
CA GLU A 106 14.18 -6.04 0.39
C GLU A 106 12.78 -6.51 0.88
N GLY A 107 11.94 -6.98 -0.05
CA GLY A 107 10.56 -7.37 0.23
C GLY A 107 10.45 -8.61 1.12
N GLN A 108 11.33 -9.58 0.94
CA GLN A 108 11.29 -10.83 1.72
C GLN A 108 11.66 -10.57 3.18
N GLU A 109 12.67 -9.73 3.40
CA GLU A 109 13.16 -9.27 4.68
C GLU A 109 12.10 -8.45 5.42
N ARG A 110 11.36 -7.59 4.70
CA ARG A 110 10.20 -6.87 5.25
C ARG A 110 9.13 -7.83 5.76
N ILE A 111 8.68 -8.77 4.92
CA ILE A 111 7.64 -9.73 5.31
C ILE A 111 8.07 -10.50 6.56
N LEU A 112 9.31 -11.02 6.58
CA LEU A 112 9.84 -11.74 7.73
C LEU A 112 9.89 -10.89 8.99
N ARG A 113 10.37 -9.64 8.91
CA ARG A 113 10.39 -8.74 10.07
C ARG A 113 8.99 -8.62 10.67
N PHE A 114 7.99 -8.33 9.83
CA PHE A 114 6.63 -8.09 10.31
C PHE A 114 5.98 -9.35 10.87
N ILE A 115 6.15 -10.49 10.21
CA ILE A 115 5.71 -11.77 10.78
C ILE A 115 6.36 -11.99 12.16
N ASN A 116 7.68 -11.76 12.28
CA ASN A 116 8.41 -11.97 13.52
C ASN A 116 7.94 -11.03 14.65
N SER A 117 7.50 -9.81 14.34
CA SER A 117 6.97 -8.85 15.31
C SER A 117 5.66 -9.31 15.96
N HIS A 118 4.78 -10.02 15.24
CA HIS A 118 3.43 -10.36 15.72
C HIS A 118 3.19 -11.85 15.97
N PHE A 119 3.91 -12.73 15.26
CA PHE A 119 3.65 -14.18 15.24
C PHE A 119 4.86 -15.03 15.62
N GLY A 120 6.04 -14.42 15.78
CA GLY A 120 7.28 -15.11 16.13
C GLY A 120 8.08 -15.61 14.92
N LEU A 121 9.19 -16.29 15.20
CA LEU A 121 10.18 -16.67 14.19
C LEU A 121 9.66 -17.75 13.23
N VAL A 122 9.85 -17.50 11.93
CA VAL A 122 9.49 -18.45 10.86
C VAL A 122 10.73 -18.89 10.09
N THR A 123 10.86 -20.19 9.86
CA THR A 123 12.00 -20.79 9.14
C THR A 123 11.58 -21.68 7.97
N ASP A 124 10.34 -22.16 7.92
CA ASP A 124 9.81 -22.96 6.80
C ASP A 124 8.93 -22.13 5.86
N PHE A 125 8.88 -22.55 4.59
CA PHE A 125 8.23 -21.80 3.53
C PHE A 125 6.71 -21.83 3.62
N ASP A 126 6.10 -22.97 3.98
CA ASP A 126 4.64 -23.10 4.01
C ASP A 126 4.05 -22.24 5.15
N THR A 127 4.71 -22.19 6.32
CA THR A 127 4.35 -21.28 7.41
C THR A 127 4.60 -19.82 7.05
N PHE A 128 5.69 -19.51 6.34
CA PHE A 128 5.94 -18.15 5.83
C PHE A 128 4.80 -17.66 4.93
N VAL A 129 4.34 -18.49 4.01
CA VAL A 129 3.23 -18.14 3.11
C VAL A 129 1.97 -17.81 3.92
N TYR A 130 1.57 -18.71 4.82
CA TYR A 130 0.37 -18.52 5.64
C TYR A 130 0.47 -17.26 6.53
N LEU A 131 1.57 -17.10 7.27
CA LEU A 131 1.71 -15.98 8.19
C LEU A 131 1.89 -14.65 7.47
N SER A 132 2.47 -14.62 6.26
CA SER A 132 2.50 -13.39 5.45
C SER A 132 1.10 -12.90 5.10
N GLN A 133 0.20 -13.82 4.75
CA GLN A 133 -1.20 -13.51 4.43
C GLN A 133 -1.98 -13.07 5.66
N LEU A 134 -1.79 -13.76 6.79
CA LEU A 134 -2.41 -13.38 8.06
C LEU A 134 -1.93 -11.99 8.51
N ASN A 135 -0.63 -11.71 8.43
CA ASN A 135 -0.08 -10.41 8.78
C ASN A 135 -0.64 -9.29 7.89
N GLN A 136 -0.71 -9.50 6.58
CA GLN A 136 -1.35 -8.55 5.67
C GLN A 136 -2.81 -8.31 6.04
N ALA A 137 -3.58 -9.38 6.33
CA ALA A 137 -4.98 -9.25 6.69
C ALA A 137 -5.19 -8.42 7.96
N GLU A 138 -4.38 -8.65 9.01
CA GLU A 138 -4.45 -7.86 10.25
C GLU A 138 -3.99 -6.41 10.03
N ALA A 139 -2.91 -6.18 9.26
CA ALA A 139 -2.43 -4.83 8.95
C ALA A 139 -3.48 -3.98 8.21
N ILE A 140 -4.10 -4.54 7.16
CA ILE A 140 -5.14 -3.84 6.39
C ILE A 140 -6.38 -3.62 7.26
N LYS A 141 -6.81 -4.64 8.01
CA LYS A 141 -7.95 -4.53 8.93
C LYS A 141 -7.74 -3.42 9.95
N PHE A 142 -6.58 -3.39 10.61
CA PHE A 142 -6.26 -2.43 11.67
C PHE A 142 -6.39 -0.98 11.17
N GLY A 143 -5.77 -0.68 10.02
CA GLY A 143 -5.88 0.64 9.40
C GLY A 143 -7.33 0.98 9.03
N VAL A 144 -8.01 0.09 8.31
CA VAL A 144 -9.40 0.31 7.87
C VAL A 144 -10.34 0.55 9.04
N GLU A 145 -10.24 -0.22 10.12
CA GLU A 145 -11.06 -0.05 11.33
C GLU A 145 -10.81 1.31 11.97
N HIS A 146 -9.54 1.71 12.13
CA HIS A 146 -9.16 3.02 12.66
C HIS A 146 -9.75 4.18 11.84
N TRP A 147 -9.53 4.21 10.53
CA TRP A 147 -10.02 5.30 9.69
C TRP A 147 -11.55 5.33 9.59
N ARG A 148 -12.22 4.17 9.55
CA ARG A 148 -13.69 4.11 9.59
C ARG A 148 -14.27 4.61 10.91
N ALA A 149 -13.60 4.38 12.04
CA ALA A 149 -14.01 4.90 13.35
C ALA A 149 -13.96 6.44 13.40
N ARG A 150 -13.09 7.06 12.60
CA ARG A 150 -12.92 8.52 12.51
C ARG A 150 -14.00 9.23 11.67
N LYS A 151 -14.83 8.49 10.92
CA LYS A 151 -15.92 9.02 10.08
C LYS A 151 -15.40 10.16 9.19
N TYR A 152 -16.12 11.27 9.06
CA TYR A 152 -15.76 12.37 8.16
C TYR A 152 -14.45 13.13 8.51
N LYS A 153 -13.79 12.79 9.63
CA LYS A 153 -12.40 13.23 9.86
C LYS A 153 -11.43 12.50 8.91
N THR A 154 -11.71 11.24 8.59
CA THR A 154 -11.06 10.46 7.52
C THR A 154 -12.14 9.82 6.65
N ALA A 155 -12.57 10.53 5.61
CA ALA A 155 -13.79 10.24 4.86
C ALA A 155 -13.67 9.08 3.85
N GLY A 156 -12.52 8.40 3.80
CA GLY A 156 -12.34 7.22 2.96
C GLY A 156 -10.97 6.56 3.16
N THR A 157 -10.90 5.31 2.74
CA THR A 157 -9.69 4.47 2.79
C THR A 157 -9.73 3.52 1.60
N LEU A 158 -8.68 3.54 0.77
CA LEU A 158 -8.48 2.68 -0.38
C LEU A 158 -7.14 1.98 -0.19
N TYR A 159 -7.17 0.65 -0.01
CA TYR A 159 -5.96 -0.11 0.24
C TYR A 159 -5.25 -0.46 -1.06
N TRP A 160 -3.93 -0.46 -0.98
CA TRP A 160 -3.02 -1.00 -1.97
C TRP A 160 -2.73 -2.47 -1.61
N GLN A 161 -3.19 -3.45 -2.39
CA GLN A 161 -3.87 -3.35 -3.69
C GLN A 161 -4.93 -4.44 -3.85
N TYR A 162 -5.86 -4.24 -4.77
CA TYR A 162 -6.87 -5.25 -5.11
C TYR A 162 -6.28 -6.43 -5.92
N ASN A 163 -5.41 -6.16 -6.89
CA ASN A 163 -4.83 -7.15 -7.82
C ASN A 163 -3.40 -6.81 -8.20
#